data_AF-A0A959VXT0-F1
#
_entry.id   AF-A0A959VXT0-F1
#
_cell.length_a   1.000
_cell.length_b   1.000
_cell.length_c   1.000
_cell.angle_alpha   90.00
_cell.angle_beta   90.00
_cell.angle_gamma   90.00
#
_symmetry.space_group_name_H-M   'P 1'
#
loop_
_entity.id
_entity.type
_entity.pdbx_description
1 polymer ?
#
loop_
_entity_poly.entity_id
_entity_poly.type
_entity_poly.pdbx_seq_one_letter_code
_entity_poly.pdbx_strand_id
1 'polypeptide(L)'
;MAQWKLTVRHGPDVSRQTFDDLDSALGAAREAADEVVSEGPLDPVSAIREYEPSQIVNARIEITGKGIFKPPTAGIDIQGDLRIVPYAGSVRRQTLEGSTLPQAIKSLKMFLSA
;
A
#
# COMPACT_ATOMS: atom_id res chain seq x y z
N MET A 1 7.64 22.49 -1.55
CA MET A 1 8.75 21.52 -1.49
C MET A 1 8.25 20.19 -2.02
N ALA A 2 9.08 19.42 -2.71
CA ALA A 2 8.66 18.09 -3.13
C ALA A 2 8.66 17.17 -1.90
N GLN A 3 7.49 16.70 -1.51
CA GLN A 3 7.26 15.84 -0.35
C GLN A 3 6.88 14.43 -0.79
N TRP A 4 7.20 13.45 0.04
CA TRP A 4 6.70 12.09 -0.10
C TRP A 4 5.25 12.07 0.38
N LYS A 5 4.32 11.57 -0.43
CA LYS A 5 2.91 11.50 -0.08
C LYS A 5 2.53 10.05 0.20
N LEU A 6 2.09 9.77 1.42
CA LEU A 6 1.42 8.53 1.78
C LEU A 6 -0.08 8.68 1.56
N THR A 7 -0.71 7.70 0.93
CA THR A 7 -2.16 7.58 0.81
C THR A 7 -2.57 6.20 1.29
N VAL A 8 -3.36 6.15 2.35
CA VAL A 8 -3.95 4.92 2.87
C VAL A 8 -5.42 4.91 2.49
N ARG A 9 -5.86 3.82 1.87
CA ARG A 9 -7.27 3.55 1.58
C ARG A 9 -7.64 2.27 2.29
N HIS A 10 -8.60 2.32 3.19
CA HIS A 10 -9.09 1.17 3.93
C HIS A 10 -10.62 1.20 3.87
N GLY A 11 -11.21 0.27 3.10
CA GLY A 11 -12.63 0.32 2.77
C GLY A 11 -13.07 1.70 2.21
N PRO A 12 -14.05 2.39 2.84
CA PRO A 12 -14.50 3.71 2.41
C PRO A 12 -13.55 4.86 2.83
N ASP A 13 -12.66 4.61 3.79
CA ASP A 13 -11.84 5.63 4.41
C ASP A 13 -10.55 5.88 3.62
N VAL A 14 -10.19 7.16 3.49
CA VAL A 14 -8.98 7.58 2.79
C VAL A 14 -8.24 8.62 3.61
N SER A 15 -7.05 8.29 4.09
CA SER A 15 -6.15 9.22 4.75
C SER A 15 -4.95 9.56 3.84
N ARG A 16 -4.44 10.78 3.98
CA ARG A 16 -3.27 11.27 3.25
C ARG A 16 -2.34 12.00 4.20
N GLN A 17 -1.07 11.67 4.13
CA GLN A 17 -0.02 12.29 4.93
C GLN A 17 1.15 12.66 4.01
N THR A 18 1.89 13.70 4.37
CA THR A 18 3.10 14.11 3.65
C THR A 18 4.31 14.09 4.57
N PHE A 19 5.45 13.70 4.01
CA PHE A 19 6.71 13.53 4.72
C PHE A 19 7.85 14.17 3.93
N ASP A 20 8.87 14.65 4.64
CA ASP A 20 10.01 15.31 4.01
C ASP A 20 11.03 14.30 3.47
N ASP A 21 11.12 13.12 4.08
CA ASP A 21 11.99 12.01 3.72
C ASP A 21 11.25 10.68 3.49
N LEU A 22 11.92 9.76 2.79
CA LEU A 22 11.33 8.48 2.39
C LEU A 22 11.21 7.50 3.57
N ASP A 23 12.16 7.52 4.50
CA ASP A 23 12.17 6.58 5.61
C ASP A 23 11.00 6.84 6.57
N SER A 24 10.68 8.11 6.82
CA SER A 24 9.48 8.52 7.55
C SER A 24 8.19 8.04 6.87
N ALA A 25 8.11 8.20 5.54
CA ALA A 25 6.95 7.73 4.78
C ALA A 25 6.80 6.20 4.80
N LEU A 26 7.92 5.46 4.73
CA LEU A 26 7.94 3.99 4.84
C LEU A 26 7.60 3.51 6.25
N GLY A 27 8.01 4.23 7.29
CA GLY A 27 7.64 3.97 8.68
C GLY A 27 6.12 4.08 8.87
N ALA A 28 5.53 5.20 8.44
CA ALA A 28 4.09 5.40 8.51
C ALA A 28 3.30 4.40 7.63
N ALA A 29 3.84 4.02 6.46
CA ALA A 29 3.24 2.98 5.63
C ALA A 29 3.24 1.61 6.32
N ARG A 30 4.30 1.29 7.06
CA ARG A 30 4.39 0.05 7.85
C ARG A 30 3.37 0.07 8.99
N GLU A 31 3.30 1.15 9.76
CA GLU A 31 2.35 1.27 10.87
C GLU A 31 0.91 1.12 10.38
N ALA A 32 0.54 1.79 9.28
CA ALA A 32 -0.78 1.64 8.68
C ALA A 32 -1.07 0.19 8.21
N ALA A 33 -0.06 -0.53 7.74
CA ALA A 33 -0.23 -1.92 7.33
C ALA A 33 -0.39 -2.85 8.54
N ASP A 34 0.39 -2.63 9.60
CA ASP A 34 0.27 -3.35 10.86
C ASP A 34 -1.11 -3.12 11.50
N GLU A 35 -1.65 -1.89 11.44
CA GLU A 35 -3.01 -1.55 11.88
C GLU A 35 -4.07 -2.37 11.13
N VAL A 36 -4.07 -2.34 9.79
CA VAL A 36 -5.01 -3.12 8.96
C VAL A 36 -4.90 -4.63 9.25
N VAL A 37 -3.69 -5.15 9.42
CA VAL A 37 -3.50 -6.58 9.76
C VAL A 37 -4.02 -6.91 11.15
N SER A 38 -3.89 -5.98 12.10
CA SER A 38 -4.35 -6.16 13.49
C SER A 38 -5.88 -6.15 13.64
N GLU A 39 -6.59 -5.48 12.74
CA GLU A 39 -8.06 -5.48 12.69
C GLU A 39 -8.64 -6.85 12.28
N GLY A 40 -7.82 -7.71 11.67
CA GLY A 40 -8.19 -9.06 11.27
C GLY A 40 -8.75 -9.16 9.84
N PRO A 41 -9.04 -10.38 9.35
CA PRO A 41 -9.55 -10.58 8.01
C PRO A 41 -10.96 -10.00 7.86
N LEU A 42 -11.30 -9.56 6.65
CA LEU A 42 -12.66 -9.09 6.35
C LEU A 42 -13.66 -10.23 6.54
N ASP A 43 -14.79 -9.93 7.19
CA ASP A 43 -15.95 -10.82 7.17
C ASP A 43 -16.39 -11.05 5.71
N PRO A 44 -16.81 -12.27 5.33
CA PRO A 44 -17.29 -12.56 3.99
C PRO A 44 -18.55 -11.73 3.69
N VAL A 45 -18.37 -10.61 2.99
CA VAL A 45 -19.47 -9.77 2.53
C VAL A 45 -20.10 -10.37 1.29
N SER A 46 -21.35 -10.83 1.40
CA SER A 46 -22.19 -11.18 0.25
C SER A 46 -22.63 -9.91 -0.49
N ALA A 47 -21.72 -9.26 -1.20
CA ALA A 47 -22.12 -8.36 -2.28
C ALA A 47 -22.72 -9.23 -3.41
N ILE A 48 -23.62 -8.65 -4.22
CA ILE A 48 -24.44 -9.30 -5.28
C ILE A 48 -23.59 -9.86 -6.46
N ARG A 49 -22.29 -10.12 -6.22
CA ARG A 49 -21.33 -10.75 -7.10
C ARG A 49 -20.29 -11.43 -6.22
N GLU A 50 -20.19 -12.75 -6.31
CA GLU A 50 -19.14 -13.53 -5.65
C GLU A 50 -17.78 -13.07 -6.20
N TYR A 51 -17.03 -12.34 -5.38
CA TYR A 51 -15.61 -12.12 -5.59
C TYR A 51 -14.90 -12.94 -4.52
N GLU A 52 -13.93 -13.76 -4.92
CA GLU A 52 -13.05 -14.44 -3.97
C GLU A 52 -12.38 -13.37 -3.07
N PRO A 53 -12.24 -13.56 -1.75
CA PRO A 53 -11.58 -12.59 -0.85
C PRO A 53 -10.18 -12.17 -1.30
N SER A 54 -9.48 -13.05 -2.03
CA SER A 54 -8.18 -12.79 -2.65
C SER A 54 -8.22 -11.78 -3.83
N GLN A 55 -9.41 -11.44 -4.31
CA GLN A 55 -9.66 -10.43 -5.33
C GLN A 55 -10.12 -9.08 -4.73
N ILE A 56 -10.39 -9.06 -3.42
CA ILE A 56 -10.83 -7.88 -2.69
C ILE A 56 -9.63 -7.31 -1.94
N VAL A 57 -9.18 -6.13 -2.37
CA VAL A 57 -8.19 -5.36 -1.62
C VAL A 57 -8.89 -4.77 -0.40
N ASN A 58 -8.55 -5.28 0.79
CA ASN A 58 -9.01 -4.73 2.06
C ASN A 58 -8.48 -3.31 2.27
N ALA A 59 -7.16 -3.16 2.12
CA ALA A 59 -6.50 -1.87 2.20
C ALA A 59 -5.41 -1.69 1.14
N ARG A 60 -5.23 -0.45 0.69
CA ARG A 60 -4.14 -0.02 -0.17
C ARG A 60 -3.34 1.08 0.51
N ILE A 61 -2.03 0.88 0.61
CA ILE A 61 -1.10 1.80 1.23
C ILE A 61 -0.08 2.21 0.16
N GLU A 62 -0.15 3.44 -0.32
CA GLU A 62 0.61 3.91 -1.47
C GLU A 62 1.50 5.11 -1.11
N ILE A 63 2.77 5.06 -1.53
CA ILE A 63 3.73 6.16 -1.43
C ILE A 63 3.98 6.71 -2.83
N THR A 64 3.76 8.01 -2.98
CA THR A 64 4.15 8.79 -4.17
C THR A 64 5.35 9.66 -3.83
N GLY A 65 6.41 9.55 -4.62
CA GLY A 65 7.63 10.33 -4.44
C GLY A 65 7.59 11.72 -5.04
N LYS A 66 8.76 12.35 -4.99
CA LYS A 66 9.00 13.74 -5.41
C LYS A 66 8.98 13.84 -6.94
N GLY A 67 8.29 14.85 -7.49
CA GLY A 67 8.30 15.15 -8.93
C GLY A 67 6.95 15.59 -9.47
N ILE A 68 6.96 16.36 -10.57
CA ILE A 68 5.74 16.88 -11.22
C ILE A 68 5.31 15.97 -12.38
N PHE A 69 6.26 15.39 -13.10
CA PHE A 69 6.00 14.46 -14.21
C PHE A 69 6.35 13.02 -13.82
N LYS A 70 5.32 12.17 -13.70
CA LYS A 70 5.44 10.73 -13.38
C LYS A 70 6.28 10.44 -12.12
N PRO A 71 5.86 10.95 -10.94
CA PRO A 71 6.58 10.66 -9.71
C PRO A 71 6.66 9.14 -9.46
N PRO A 72 7.78 8.63 -8.95
CA PRO A 72 7.90 7.22 -8.61
C PRO A 72 6.81 6.88 -7.58
N THR A 73 6.08 5.80 -7.82
CA THR A 73 4.95 5.39 -6.98
C THR A 73 5.09 3.92 -6.71
N ALA A 74 4.93 3.52 -5.45
CA ALA A 74 4.89 2.12 -5.04
C ALA A 74 3.97 1.98 -3.83
N GLY A 75 3.47 0.78 -3.61
CA GLY A 75 2.50 0.54 -2.54
C GLY A 75 2.35 -0.91 -2.18
N ILE A 76 1.52 -1.14 -1.18
CA ILE A 76 1.15 -2.45 -0.67
C ILE A 76 -0.37 -2.57 -0.77
N ASP A 77 -0.83 -3.62 -1.44
CA ASP A 77 -2.22 -4.07 -1.34
C ASP A 77 -2.29 -5.18 -0.28
N ILE A 78 -3.15 -4.99 0.72
CA ILE A 78 -3.52 -6.01 1.69
C ILE A 78 -4.86 -6.57 1.25
N GLN A 79 -4.90 -7.85 0.92
CA GLN A 79 -6.11 -8.54 0.47
C GLN A 79 -7.05 -8.85 1.65
N GLY A 80 -8.29 -9.25 1.38
CA GLY A 80 -9.28 -9.63 2.39
C GLY A 80 -8.84 -10.78 3.31
N ASP A 81 -7.97 -11.66 2.82
CA ASP A 81 -7.33 -12.75 3.57
C ASP A 81 -6.01 -12.33 4.25
N LEU A 82 -5.74 -11.02 4.33
CA LEU A 82 -4.52 -10.41 4.85
C LEU A 82 -3.25 -10.69 4.04
N ARG A 83 -3.36 -11.25 2.82
CA ARG A 83 -2.20 -11.41 1.95
C ARG A 83 -1.63 -10.05 1.55
N ILE A 84 -0.31 -9.91 1.71
CA ILE A 84 0.44 -8.71 1.38
C ILE A 84 0.98 -8.83 -0.05
N VAL A 85 0.66 -7.83 -0.89
CA VAL A 85 1.08 -7.76 -2.29
C VAL A 85 1.74 -6.39 -2.55
N PRO A 86 3.08 -6.31 -2.52
CA PRO A 86 3.78 -5.08 -2.88
C PRO A 86 3.74 -4.85 -4.39
N TYR A 87 3.68 -3.59 -4.81
CA TYR A 87 3.66 -3.21 -6.22
C TYR A 87 4.40 -1.90 -6.49
N ALA A 88 4.80 -1.71 -7.74
CA ALA A 88 5.34 -0.47 -8.29
C ALA A 88 4.44 0.07 -9.41
N GLY A 89 4.35 1.40 -9.51
CA GLY A 89 3.54 2.12 -10.47
C GLY A 89 2.15 2.51 -9.95
N SER A 90 1.62 3.63 -10.47
CA SER A 90 0.27 4.11 -10.12
C SER A 90 -0.81 3.64 -11.10
N VAL A 91 -0.53 3.71 -12.41
CA VAL A 91 -1.49 3.36 -13.49
C VAL A 91 -1.28 1.94 -14.00
N ARG A 92 -0.04 1.57 -14.33
CA ARG A 92 0.34 0.20 -14.66
C ARG A 92 1.14 -0.35 -13.48
N ARG A 93 0.49 -1.21 -12.70
CA ARG A 93 1.11 -1.82 -11.52
C ARG A 93 1.88 -3.06 -11.91
N GLN A 94 3.10 -3.16 -11.41
CA GLN A 94 3.92 -4.37 -11.47
C GLN A 94 4.08 -4.89 -10.05
N THR A 95 3.74 -6.15 -9.81
CA THR A 95 3.97 -6.82 -8.53
C THR A 95 5.46 -6.87 -8.24
N LEU A 96 5.84 -6.49 -7.03
CA LEU A 96 7.20 -6.60 -6.52
C LEU A 96 7.34 -7.90 -5.72
N GLU A 97 8.58 -8.29 -5.45
CA GLU A 97 8.83 -9.45 -4.59
C GLU A 97 8.51 -9.14 -3.12
N GLY A 98 8.10 -10.18 -2.39
CA GLY A 98 7.79 -10.12 -0.96
C GLY A 98 6.34 -10.49 -0.66
N SER A 99 6.15 -11.34 0.35
CA SER A 99 4.82 -11.77 0.82
C SER A 99 4.58 -11.44 2.29
N THR A 100 5.55 -10.81 2.95
CA THR A 100 5.49 -10.33 4.34
C THR A 100 5.69 -8.83 4.37
N LEU A 101 5.18 -8.17 5.41
CA LEU A 101 5.30 -6.71 5.54
C LEU A 101 6.76 -6.21 5.50
N PRO A 102 7.73 -6.83 6.23
CA PRO A 102 9.12 -6.37 6.15
C PRO A 102 9.73 -6.51 4.75
N GLN A 103 9.41 -7.60 4.03
CA GLN A 103 9.87 -7.79 2.65
C GLN A 103 9.22 -6.77 1.70
N ALA A 104 7.92 -6.53 1.84
CA ALA A 104 7.19 -5.53 1.06
C ALA A 104 7.78 -4.13 1.26
N ILE A 105 8.00 -3.69 2.50
CA ILE A 105 8.62 -2.41 2.82
C ILE A 105 10.03 -2.29 2.22
N LYS A 106 10.84 -3.37 2.30
CA LYS A 106 12.14 -3.42 1.64
C LYS A 106 12.03 -3.23 0.13
N SER A 107 11.09 -3.92 -0.53
CA SER A 107 10.86 -3.80 -1.98
C SER A 107 10.41 -2.40 -2.39
N LEU A 108 9.53 -1.77 -1.61
CA LEU A 108 9.14 -0.37 -1.80
C LEU A 108 10.36 0.56 -1.69
N LYS A 109 11.19 0.40 -0.64
CA LYS A 109 12.40 1.21 -0.45
C LYS A 109 13.36 1.08 -1.63
N MET A 110 13.61 -0.15 -2.10
CA MET A 110 14.50 -0.40 -3.25
C MET A 110 13.97 0.29 -4.51
N PHE A 111 12.67 0.25 -4.78
CA PHE A 111 12.08 0.88 -5.96
C PHE A 111 12.05 2.41 -5.86
N LEU A 112 11.67 2.96 -4.71
CA LEU A 112 11.47 4.40 -4.52
C LEU A 112 12.79 5.19 -4.33
N SER A 113 13.88 4.50 -3.99
CA SER A 113 15.21 5.12 -3.84
C SER A 113 16.05 5.07 -5.11
N ALA A 114 15.55 4.43 -6.18
CA ALA A 114 16.22 4.33 -7.47
C ALA A 114 15.99 5.60 -8.32
#